data_AF-A0A835QDQ3-F1
#
_entry.id   AF-A0A835QDQ3-F1
#
_cell.length_a   1.000
_cell.length_b   1.000
_cell.length_c   1.000
_cell.angle_alpha   90.00
_cell.angle_beta   90.00
_cell.angle_gamma   90.00
#
_symmetry.space_group_name_H-M   'P 1'
#
loop_
_entity.id
_entity.type
_entity.pdbx_description
1 polymer ?
#
loop_
_entity_poly.entity_id
_entity_poly.type
_entity_poly.pdbx_seq_one_letter_code
_entity_poly.pdbx_strand_id
1 'polypeptide(L)'
;MGMEGKKRFAVLLCAEDPDYVKKTYGGYLKVFTALLEDEGEIWDAFRVTKGELPAEEEIEIYDGFVVTGSASDAHADEAWILNLLAFLRRLHALQKRILGICFGHQILSRALGGSIGRASNGWDIGVTCIHRSARANKLLIPPHLPVIQCHRDEVFDLPPAC
;
A
#
# COMPACT_ATOMS: atom_id res chain seq x y z
N MET A 1 14.07 -24.74 19.50
CA MET A 1 13.19 -23.57 19.70
C MET A 1 14.02 -22.33 19.45
N GLY A 2 14.04 -21.86 18.21
CA GLY A 2 14.68 -20.59 17.88
C GLY A 2 13.81 -19.46 18.42
N MET A 3 14.42 -18.46 19.07
CA MET A 3 13.76 -17.19 19.33
C MET A 3 13.56 -16.50 17.98
N GLU A 4 12.45 -16.79 17.28
CA GLU A 4 11.99 -15.90 16.22
C GLU A 4 11.74 -14.54 16.87
N GLY A 5 12.51 -13.53 16.46
CA GLY A 5 12.27 -12.15 16.87
C GLY A 5 10.84 -11.76 16.52
N LYS A 6 10.22 -10.90 17.34
CA LYS A 6 8.89 -10.35 17.03
C LYS A 6 8.92 -9.70 15.65
N LYS A 7 8.04 -10.15 14.75
CA LYS A 7 7.91 -9.54 13.42
C LYS A 7 7.47 -8.10 13.54
N ARG A 8 7.95 -7.25 12.63
CA ARG A 8 7.66 -5.82 12.66
C ARG A 8 7.27 -5.30 11.29
N PHE A 9 6.20 -4.51 11.25
CA PHE A 9 5.63 -3.97 10.03
C PHE A 9 5.44 -2.46 10.15
N ALA A 10 5.52 -1.77 9.01
CA ALA A 10 5.27 -0.34 8.93
C ALA A 10 4.07 -0.03 8.03
N VAL A 11 3.19 0.84 8.51
CA VAL A 11 2.09 1.41 7.73
C VAL A 11 2.47 2.83 7.29
N LEU A 12 2.66 3.00 5.99
CA LEU A 12 2.98 4.27 5.34
C LEU A 12 1.67 5.01 5.02
N LEU A 13 1.25 5.88 5.93
CA LEU A 13 0.01 6.64 5.85
C LEU A 13 0.13 7.75 4.79
N CYS A 14 -0.53 7.52 3.66
CA CYS A 14 -0.61 8.45 2.52
C CYS A 14 -1.83 9.38 2.60
N ALA A 15 -2.55 9.39 3.73
CA ALA A 15 -3.65 10.29 4.02
C ALA A 15 -3.68 10.59 5.51
N GLU A 16 -4.16 11.79 5.86
CA GLU A 16 -4.53 12.07 7.25
C GLU A 16 -5.80 11.31 7.61
N ASP A 17 -5.87 10.78 8.83
CA ASP A 17 -7.07 10.14 9.34
C ASP A 17 -8.22 11.17 9.39
N PRO A 18 -9.33 10.96 8.63
CA PRO A 18 -10.52 11.77 8.80
C PRO A 18 -11.12 11.58 10.20
N ASP A 19 -11.80 12.59 10.73
CA ASP A 19 -12.41 12.50 12.08
C ASP A 19 -13.37 11.31 12.21
N TYR A 20 -14.09 10.98 11.14
CA TYR A 20 -14.92 9.79 11.09
C TYR A 20 -14.11 8.50 11.32
N VAL A 21 -12.95 8.35 10.66
CA VAL A 21 -12.10 7.16 10.79
C VAL A 21 -11.46 7.10 12.18
N LYS A 22 -11.02 8.24 12.72
CA LYS A 22 -10.53 8.33 14.11
C LYS A 22 -11.60 7.89 15.10
N LYS A 23 -12.83 8.40 14.95
CA LYS A 23 -13.92 8.12 15.88
C LYS A 23 -14.42 6.67 15.79
N THR A 24 -14.54 6.14 14.57
CA THR A 24 -15.14 4.81 14.33
C THR A 24 -14.12 3.69 14.51
N TYR A 25 -12.88 3.89 14.03
CA TYR A 25 -11.87 2.83 13.95
C TYR A 25 -10.60 3.14 14.75
N GLY A 26 -10.44 4.36 15.25
CA GLY A 26 -9.23 4.80 15.96
C GLY A 26 -8.04 5.11 15.04
N GLY A 27 -8.30 5.40 13.77
CA GLY A 27 -7.29 5.76 12.75
C GLY A 27 -6.96 4.61 11.79
N TYR A 28 -6.32 4.93 10.66
CA TYR A 28 -6.01 3.95 9.61
C TYR A 28 -5.04 2.86 10.07
N LEU A 29 -4.09 3.17 10.97
CA LEU A 29 -3.23 2.13 11.57
C LEU A 29 -4.09 1.01 12.17
N LYS A 30 -5.11 1.34 12.96
CA LYS A 30 -5.99 0.34 13.57
C LYS A 30 -6.84 -0.42 12.56
N VAL A 31 -7.21 0.21 11.44
CA VAL A 31 -7.90 -0.49 10.34
C VAL A 31 -7.00 -1.59 9.77
N PHE A 32 -5.71 -1.31 9.59
CA PHE A 32 -4.76 -2.28 9.06
C PHE A 32 -4.39 -3.35 10.08
N THR A 33 -4.13 -2.98 11.34
CA THR A 33 -3.79 -3.97 12.37
C THR A 33 -4.98 -4.88 12.66
N ALA A 34 -6.22 -4.37 12.69
CA ALA A 34 -7.41 -5.23 12.84
C ALA A 34 -7.59 -6.26 11.71
N LEU A 35 -6.99 -6.03 10.54
CA LEU A 35 -7.07 -6.93 9.39
C LEU A 35 -5.86 -7.87 9.25
N LEU A 36 -4.67 -7.40 9.62
CA LEU A 36 -3.39 -8.03 9.26
C LEU A 36 -2.55 -8.48 10.45
N GLU A 37 -2.78 -7.93 11.64
CA GLU A 37 -1.94 -8.20 12.81
C GLU A 37 -2.17 -9.62 13.35
N ASP A 38 -1.07 -10.37 13.47
CA ASP A 38 -1.02 -11.62 14.22
C ASP A 38 -0.43 -11.41 15.64
N GLU A 39 -0.62 -12.39 16.53
CA GLU A 39 -0.16 -12.30 17.93
C GLU A 39 1.35 -12.07 18.03
N GLY A 40 1.73 -10.99 18.73
CA GLY A 40 3.12 -10.66 19.03
C GLY A 40 3.84 -9.82 17.97
N GLU A 41 3.17 -9.45 16.88
CA GLU A 41 3.69 -8.52 15.87
C GLU A 41 3.74 -7.08 16.40
N ILE A 42 4.62 -6.27 15.81
CA ILE A 42 4.75 -4.84 16.10
C ILE A 42 4.40 -4.06 14.83
N TRP A 43 3.51 -3.07 14.96
CA TRP A 43 3.06 -2.26 13.84
C TRP A 43 3.29 -0.77 14.12
N ASP A 44 4.15 -0.14 13.34
CA ASP A 44 4.40 1.30 13.39
C ASP A 44 3.68 2.03 12.26
N ALA A 45 3.41 3.32 12.44
CA ALA A 45 2.83 4.17 11.41
C ALA A 45 3.72 5.38 11.13
N PHE A 46 3.85 5.72 9.85
CA PHE A 46 4.61 6.88 9.38
C PHE A 46 3.70 7.76 8.54
N ARG A 47 3.57 9.05 8.90
CA ARG A 47 2.75 10.01 8.15
C ARG A 47 3.52 10.55 6.96
N VAL A 48 3.48 9.80 5.86
CA VAL A 48 4.24 10.13 4.64
C VAL A 48 3.87 11.49 4.08
N THR A 49 2.60 11.89 4.18
CA THR A 49 2.12 13.22 3.77
C THR A 49 2.76 14.37 4.57
N LYS A 50 3.33 14.08 5.75
CA LYS A 50 4.10 15.02 6.59
C LYS A 50 5.62 14.84 6.44
N GLY A 51 6.06 14.03 5.49
CA GLY A 51 7.48 13.74 5.25
C GLY A 51 8.07 12.70 6.20
N GLU A 52 7.25 12.00 6.99
CA GLU A 52 7.72 10.92 7.86
C GLU A 52 7.89 9.63 7.06
N LEU A 53 9.09 9.06 7.11
CA LEU A 53 9.44 7.74 6.60
C LEU A 53 10.40 7.09 7.62
N PRO A 54 10.46 5.74 7.68
CA PRO A 54 11.51 5.06 8.44
C PRO A 54 12.89 5.57 8.05
N ALA A 55 13.78 5.75 9.03
CA ALA A 55 15.16 6.06 8.72
C ALA A 55 15.81 4.89 7.96
N GLU A 56 16.83 5.18 7.14
CA GLU A 56 17.48 4.18 6.29
C GLU A 56 18.05 3.03 7.12
N GLU A 57 18.60 3.34 8.29
CA GLU A 57 19.19 2.38 9.22
C GLU A 57 18.12 1.49 9.91
N GLU A 58 16.87 1.93 9.91
CA GLU A 58 15.74 1.23 10.54
C GLU A 58 15.03 0.30 9.55
N ILE A 59 15.19 0.47 8.23
CA ILE A 59 14.48 -0.34 7.23
C ILE A 59 14.67 -1.85 7.46
N GLU A 60 15.85 -2.26 7.92
CA GLU A 60 16.17 -3.68 8.10
C GLU A 60 15.37 -4.36 9.20
N ILE A 61 14.92 -3.62 10.20
CA ILE A 61 14.15 -4.18 11.32
C ILE A 61 12.71 -4.53 10.93
N TYR A 62 12.25 -4.05 9.76
CA TYR A 62 10.91 -4.30 9.25
C TYR A 62 10.89 -5.49 8.30
N ASP A 63 9.92 -6.38 8.51
CA ASP A 63 9.62 -7.54 7.68
C ASP A 63 8.74 -7.17 6.47
N GLY A 64 8.00 -6.08 6.56
CA GLY A 64 7.14 -5.61 5.47
C GLY A 64 6.52 -4.23 5.70
N PHE A 65 5.98 -3.70 4.61
CA PHE A 65 5.44 -2.35 4.53
C PHE A 65 4.06 -2.35 3.87
N VAL A 66 3.13 -1.58 4.42
CA VAL A 66 1.81 -1.31 3.83
C VAL A 66 1.77 0.14 3.38
N VAL A 67 1.41 0.39 2.11
CA VAL A 67 1.20 1.73 1.56
C VAL A 67 -0.30 1.95 1.42
N THR A 68 -0.84 2.93 2.15
CA THR A 68 -2.28 3.15 2.21
C THR A 68 -2.83 3.83 0.95
N GLY A 69 -4.16 3.89 0.87
CA GLY A 69 -4.84 4.78 -0.06
C GLY A 69 -4.58 6.26 0.26
N SER A 70 -4.91 7.12 -0.71
CA SER A 70 -4.87 8.57 -0.61
C SER A 70 -5.93 9.18 -1.53
N ALA A 71 -6.38 10.40 -1.22
CA ALA A 71 -7.12 11.23 -2.16
C ALA A 71 -6.20 12.07 -3.06
N SER A 72 -4.88 11.98 -2.85
CA SER A 72 -3.87 12.69 -3.63
C SER A 72 -3.65 12.04 -4.98
N ASP A 73 -3.12 12.81 -5.92
CA ASP A 73 -2.81 12.34 -7.26
C ASP A 73 -1.50 11.53 -7.28
N ALA A 74 -1.54 10.24 -7.61
CA ALA A 74 -0.36 9.40 -7.69
C ALA A 74 0.62 9.83 -8.80
N HIS A 75 0.18 10.67 -9.74
CA HIS A 75 1.02 11.26 -10.79
C HIS A 75 1.76 12.53 -10.37
N ALA A 76 1.34 13.17 -9.28
CA ALA A 76 1.90 14.44 -8.88
C ALA A 76 3.38 14.31 -8.50
N ASP A 77 4.08 15.44 -8.57
CA ASP A 77 5.50 15.58 -8.23
C ASP A 77 5.68 16.36 -6.93
N GLU A 78 4.69 16.28 -6.04
CA GLU A 78 4.82 16.81 -4.67
C GLU A 78 5.99 16.12 -3.96
N ALA A 79 6.71 16.87 -3.12
CA ALA A 79 7.95 16.40 -2.51
C ALA A 79 7.78 15.07 -1.75
N TRP A 80 6.67 14.91 -1.01
CA TRP A 80 6.40 13.66 -0.28
C TRP A 80 6.12 12.47 -1.21
N ILE A 81 5.52 12.69 -2.39
CA ILE A 81 5.28 11.65 -3.40
C ILE A 81 6.61 11.22 -4.01
N LEU A 82 7.46 12.18 -4.38
CA LEU A 82 8.79 11.89 -4.92
C LEU A 82 9.66 11.14 -3.91
N ASN A 83 9.61 11.54 -2.64
CA ASN A 83 10.30 10.86 -1.55
C ASN A 83 9.76 9.44 -1.36
N LEU A 84 8.43 9.25 -1.40
CA LEU A 84 7.82 7.93 -1.32
C LEU A 84 8.23 7.04 -2.50
N LEU A 85 8.28 7.56 -3.73
CA LEU A 85 8.77 6.82 -4.91
C LEU A 85 10.21 6.35 -4.73
N ALA A 86 11.10 7.22 -4.23
CA ALA A 86 12.48 6.87 -3.94
C ALA A 86 12.57 5.78 -2.86
N PHE A 87 11.78 5.93 -1.79
CA PHE A 87 11.71 4.96 -0.71
C PHE A 87 11.21 3.59 -1.18
N LEU A 88 10.15 3.53 -1.99
CA LEU A 88 9.61 2.26 -2.53
C LEU A 88 10.61 1.54 -3.43
N ARG A 89 11.38 2.29 -4.25
CA ARG A 89 12.49 1.70 -5.03
C ARG A 89 13.56 1.11 -4.12
N ARG A 90 13.86 1.78 -3.01
CA ARG A 90 14.83 1.29 -2.02
C ARG A 90 14.35 0.02 -1.33
N LEU A 91 13.10 0.01 -0.85
CA LEU A 91 12.48 -1.19 -0.26
C LEU A 91 12.50 -2.37 -1.23
N HIS A 92 12.18 -2.14 -2.50
CA HIS A 92 12.22 -3.16 -3.53
C HIS A 92 13.65 -3.69 -3.79
N ALA A 93 14.64 -2.80 -3.85
CA ALA A 93 16.05 -3.20 -3.99
C ALA A 93 16.55 -4.06 -2.81
N LEU A 94 16.03 -3.81 -1.61
CA LEU A 94 16.29 -4.62 -0.40
C LEU A 94 15.39 -5.86 -0.30
N GLN A 95 14.57 -6.14 -1.33
CA GLN A 95 13.63 -7.25 -1.39
C GLN A 95 12.64 -7.29 -0.21
N LYS A 96 12.31 -6.13 0.37
CA LYS A 96 11.28 -6.02 1.41
C LYS A 96 9.90 -6.32 0.83
N ARG A 97 9.01 -6.88 1.65
CA ARG A 97 7.63 -7.15 1.26
C ARG A 97 6.83 -5.85 1.30
N ILE A 98 6.12 -5.54 0.22
CA ILE A 98 5.34 -4.30 0.10
C ILE A 98 3.91 -4.64 -0.35
N LEU A 99 2.93 -4.17 0.41
CA LEU A 99 1.51 -4.22 0.06
C LEU A 99 1.02 -2.80 -0.25
N GLY A 100 0.63 -2.54 -1.50
CA GLY A 100 0.01 -1.27 -1.90
C GLY A 100 -1.50 -1.38 -2.01
N ILE A 101 -2.25 -0.37 -1.55
CA ILE A 101 -3.73 -0.36 -1.58
C ILE A 101 -4.23 0.95 -2.19
N CYS A 102 -5.12 0.87 -3.19
CA CYS A 102 -5.60 2.04 -3.95
C CYS A 102 -4.42 2.91 -4.44
N PHE A 103 -4.31 4.18 -4.07
CA PHE A 103 -3.11 5.01 -4.31
C PHE A 103 -1.80 4.26 -4.08
N GLY A 104 -1.70 3.47 -3.00
CA GLY A 104 -0.50 2.70 -2.64
C GLY A 104 -0.07 1.69 -3.70
N HIS A 105 -1.00 1.02 -4.41
CA HIS A 105 -0.61 0.08 -5.47
C HIS A 105 -0.23 0.82 -6.77
N GLN A 106 -0.87 1.95 -7.04
CA GLN A 106 -0.58 2.80 -8.20
C GLN A 106 0.83 3.41 -8.07
N ILE A 107 1.14 4.01 -6.92
CA ILE A 107 2.44 4.61 -6.68
C ILE A 107 3.56 3.56 -6.61
N LEU A 108 3.27 2.36 -6.09
CA LEU A 108 4.20 1.24 -6.14
C LEU A 108 4.46 0.81 -7.59
N SER A 109 3.43 0.70 -8.42
CA SER A 109 3.59 0.42 -9.86
C SER A 109 4.46 1.49 -10.53
N ARG A 110 4.16 2.77 -10.31
CA ARG A 110 4.96 3.91 -10.80
C ARG A 110 6.42 3.84 -10.34
N ALA A 111 6.66 3.49 -9.07
CA ALA A 111 8.00 3.39 -8.51
C ALA A 111 8.84 2.33 -9.24
N LEU A 112 8.21 1.21 -9.61
CA LEU A 112 8.85 0.04 -10.21
C LEU A 112 8.83 0.03 -11.75
N GLY A 113 8.40 1.13 -12.37
CA GLY A 113 8.43 1.31 -13.83
C GLY A 113 7.18 0.81 -14.56
N GLY A 114 6.10 0.49 -13.84
CA GLY A 114 4.77 0.35 -14.44
C GLY A 114 4.20 1.71 -14.83
N SER A 115 3.22 1.70 -15.73
CA SER A 115 2.53 2.91 -16.17
C SER A 115 1.20 3.03 -15.45
N ILE A 116 0.90 4.24 -14.98
CA ILE A 116 -0.37 4.59 -14.35
C ILE A 116 -1.00 5.75 -15.10
N GLY A 117 -2.32 5.84 -15.11
CA GLY A 117 -3.01 7.00 -15.67
C GLY A 117 -4.48 7.07 -15.30
N ARG A 118 -5.12 8.17 -15.69
CA ARG A 118 -6.56 8.35 -15.52
C ARG A 118 -7.33 7.33 -16.35
N ALA A 119 -8.27 6.65 -15.72
CA ALA A 119 -9.18 5.73 -16.40
C ALA A 119 -9.96 6.47 -17.50
N SER A 120 -10.05 5.86 -18.69
CA SER A 120 -10.79 6.44 -19.82
C SER A 120 -12.29 6.56 -19.56
N ASN A 121 -12.82 5.71 -18.68
CA ASN A 121 -14.24 5.62 -18.36
C ASN A 121 -14.65 6.53 -17.18
N GLY A 122 -13.73 7.32 -16.63
CA GLY A 122 -13.99 8.19 -15.49
C GLY A 122 -13.86 7.48 -14.15
N TRP A 123 -14.77 7.77 -13.22
CA TRP A 123 -14.73 7.22 -11.86
C TRP A 123 -15.29 5.81 -11.82
N ASP A 124 -14.57 4.88 -11.17
CA ASP A 124 -15.11 3.61 -10.70
C ASP A 124 -15.43 3.74 -9.21
N ILE A 125 -16.73 3.83 -8.90
CA ILE A 125 -17.27 3.97 -7.55
C ILE A 125 -18.37 2.93 -7.38
N GLY A 126 -18.13 1.96 -6.52
CA GLY A 126 -19.13 0.94 -6.20
C GLY A 126 -18.51 -0.42 -5.92
N VAL A 127 -19.35 -1.45 -6.09
CA VAL A 127 -18.91 -2.85 -5.98
C VAL A 127 -18.70 -3.40 -7.39
N THR A 128 -17.44 -3.72 -7.70
CA THR A 128 -17.05 -4.31 -8.97
C THR A 128 -16.57 -5.73 -8.73
N CYS A 129 -17.10 -6.68 -9.49
CA CYS A 129 -16.63 -8.06 -9.42
C CYS A 129 -15.32 -8.18 -10.21
N ILE A 130 -14.23 -8.50 -9.52
CA ILE A 130 -12.96 -8.81 -10.16
C ILE A 130 -12.77 -10.31 -10.29
N HIS A 131 -12.05 -10.71 -11.33
CA HIS A 131 -11.78 -12.11 -11.66
C HIS A 131 -10.31 -12.42 -11.43
N ARG A 132 -10.03 -13.50 -10.71
CA ARG A 132 -8.66 -13.94 -10.45
C ARG A 132 -8.01 -14.40 -11.76
N SER A 133 -6.88 -13.78 -12.12
CA SER A 133 -6.10 -14.22 -13.28
C SER A 133 -5.36 -15.52 -13.01
N ALA A 134 -4.95 -16.23 -14.06
CA ALA A 134 -4.18 -17.47 -13.92
C ALA A 134 -2.86 -17.28 -13.16
N ARG A 135 -2.23 -16.09 -13.25
CA ARG A 135 -1.00 -15.74 -12.51
C ARG A 135 -1.23 -15.71 -11.00
N ALA A 136 -2.44 -15.39 -10.57
CA ALA A 136 -2.83 -15.33 -9.16
C ALA A 136 -3.36 -16.68 -8.62
N ASN A 137 -3.28 -17.79 -9.37
CA ASN A 137 -3.83 -19.08 -8.93
C ASN A 137 -3.19 -19.65 -7.64
N LYS A 138 -1.96 -19.24 -7.33
CA LYS A 138 -1.28 -19.62 -6.08
C LYS A 138 -1.82 -18.90 -4.84
N LEU A 139 -2.57 -17.81 -5.04
CA LEU A 139 -3.21 -17.09 -3.94
C LEU A 139 -4.50 -17.81 -3.56
N LEU A 140 -4.73 -17.97 -2.27
CA LEU A 140 -5.95 -18.55 -1.68
C LEU A 140 -7.11 -17.55 -1.74
N ILE A 141 -7.41 -17.07 -2.94
CA ILE A 141 -8.43 -16.06 -3.24
C ILE A 141 -9.49 -16.70 -4.14
N PRO A 142 -10.80 -16.48 -3.87
CA PRO A 142 -11.87 -16.97 -4.74
C PRO A 142 -11.70 -16.55 -6.22
N PRO A 143 -12.31 -17.28 -7.18
CA PRO A 143 -12.23 -16.89 -8.59
C PRO A 143 -13.00 -15.61 -8.92
N HIS A 144 -13.99 -15.26 -8.11
CA HIS A 144 -14.84 -14.07 -8.24
C HIS A 144 -14.84 -13.31 -6.92
N LEU A 145 -14.42 -12.05 -6.94
CA LEU A 145 -14.39 -11.21 -5.75
C LEU A 145 -15.19 -9.93 -6.01
N PRO A 146 -16.34 -9.74 -5.36
CA PRO A 146 -16.94 -8.42 -5.28
C PRO A 146 -16.05 -7.55 -4.38
N VAL A 147 -15.43 -6.53 -4.96
CA VAL A 147 -14.58 -5.58 -4.24
C VAL A 147 -15.12 -4.17 -4.35
N ILE A 148 -14.98 -3.40 -3.28
CA ILE A 148 -15.30 -1.97 -3.30
C ILE A 148 -14.17 -1.26 -4.05
N GLN A 149 -14.55 -0.48 -5.06
CA GLN A 149 -13.65 0.40 -5.80
C GLN A 149 -14.11 1.84 -5.63
N CYS A 150 -13.14 2.74 -5.49
CA CYS A 150 -13.34 4.18 -5.44
C CYS A 150 -12.04 4.83 -5.93
N HIS A 151 -11.88 4.88 -7.24
CA HIS A 151 -10.70 5.46 -7.88
C HIS A 151 -11.05 6.00 -9.27
N ARG A 152 -10.14 6.80 -9.81
CA ARG A 152 -10.19 7.32 -11.18
C ARG A 152 -8.89 7.00 -11.94
N ASP A 153 -8.03 6.21 -11.31
CA ASP A 153 -6.64 6.01 -11.71
C ASP A 153 -6.39 4.51 -11.80
N GLU A 154 -5.80 4.09 -12.91
CA GLU A 154 -5.55 2.70 -13.22
C GLU A 154 -4.05 2.47 -13.47
N VAL A 155 -3.61 1.25 -13.18
CA VAL A 155 -2.34 0.73 -13.68
C VAL A 155 -2.60 0.17 -15.06
N PHE A 156 -2.01 0.75 -16.10
CA PHE A 156 -2.14 0.25 -17.48
C PHE A 156 -1.14 -0.85 -17.77
N ASP A 157 0.12 -0.64 -17.40
CA ASP A 157 1.19 -1.61 -17.55
C ASP A 157 1.75 -2.01 -16.19
N LEU A 158 1.84 -3.31 -15.94
CA LEU A 158 2.52 -3.85 -14.77
C LEU A 158 4.03 -3.55 -14.84
N PRO A 159 4.72 -3.43 -13.69
CA PRO A 159 6.16 -3.31 -13.67
C PRO A 159 6.83 -4.50 -14.41
N PRO A 160 7.96 -4.30 -15.11
CA PRO A 160 8.59 -5.33 -15.93
C PRO A 160 9.00 -6.62 -15.18
N ALA A 161 9.15 -6.53 -13.86
CA ALA A 161 9.62 -7.61 -12.99
C ALA A 161 8.49 -8.29 -12.18
N CYS A 162 7.22 -8.03 -12.51
CA CYS A 162 6.04 -8.54 -11.80
C CYS A 162 5.26 -9.64 -12.56
#